data_AF-A0A2V9KYQ5-F1
#
_entry.id   AF-A0A2V9KYQ5-F1
#
_cell.length_a   1.000
_cell.length_b   1.000
_cell.length_c   1.000
_cell.angle_alpha   90.00
_cell.angle_beta   90.00
_cell.angle_gamma   90.00
#
_symmetry.space_group_name_H-M   'P 1'
#
loop_
_entity.id
_entity.type
_entity.pdbx_description
1 polymer ?
#
loop_
_entity_poly.entity_id
_entity_poly.type
_entity_poly.pdbx_seq_one_letter_code
_entity_poly.pdbx_strand_id
1 'polypeptide(L)'
;MKTIRTSKASGGLRRDSGQVTIFVVLALGIFLLGAMGFAVDMANLWFHRQSAQTAADAACTAGAMDLLVDATNAKTTQGGFTAGTDFDCSGATGVAPCQYAALNGYNASLAKNSSASSLGNEVYATFPASVSGVSAGAVPPATLAPTPYIRIDVVDHVQVFLSAMLSGSRSQPVHASAVCGLVLASAPTPLLILRPTDPNTLQITGSGGVTIVGGPSRSIQVNSGNSSAAFITANVDLCKGGPLFTGSDLGTFGGPSVPTVLGACPAGTGFRTGPTGRWAYPTSPIADPYAKVVPPTQPAAAPAPTAVAGPTATTPGVDGCPDRSGSNTNQLPDNLVNASGNLVTATPGCVEYHPGFYNRPIVVKQYTAIFEPGLYYMKIPNTAPNIFDNENCGTPGGGIVPPTGQCHYSLAVDTQG
;
A
#
# COMPACT_ATOMS: atom_id res chain seq x y z
N MET A 1 6.99 85.46 -81.38
CA MET A 1 5.66 85.91 -81.84
C MET A 1 4.98 84.78 -82.61
N LYS A 2 4.04 84.05 -82.00
CA LYS A 2 2.86 83.45 -82.68
C LYS A 2 1.97 82.77 -81.63
N THR A 3 0.77 83.30 -81.46
CA THR A 3 -0.35 82.68 -80.74
C THR A 3 -1.08 81.74 -81.69
N ILE A 4 -1.36 80.48 -81.33
CA ILE A 4 -2.43 79.66 -81.94
C ILE A 4 -3.10 78.77 -80.87
N ARG A 5 -4.42 78.65 -81.01
CA ARG A 5 -5.48 78.13 -80.13
C ARG A 5 -5.61 76.59 -80.03
N THR A 6 -6.27 76.19 -78.93
CA THR A 6 -7.28 75.10 -78.73
C THR A 6 -6.94 73.64 -79.05
N SER A 7 -7.07 72.77 -78.04
CA SER A 7 -8.06 71.68 -78.07
C SER A 7 -8.39 71.19 -76.64
N LYS A 8 -9.68 70.99 -76.37
CA LYS A 8 -10.20 70.32 -75.18
C LYS A 8 -10.21 68.82 -75.53
N ALA A 9 -9.24 68.06 -75.03
CA ALA A 9 -9.24 66.61 -75.13
C ALA A 9 -9.77 66.04 -73.82
N SER A 10 -11.04 65.62 -73.84
CA SER A 10 -11.61 64.68 -72.87
C SER A 10 -10.98 63.31 -73.11
N GLY A 11 -9.79 63.10 -72.55
CA GLY A 11 -9.14 61.78 -72.47
C GLY A 11 -9.67 61.04 -71.26
N GLY A 12 -10.57 60.07 -71.49
CA GLY A 12 -11.05 59.18 -70.45
C GLY A 12 -9.93 58.30 -69.91
N LEU A 13 -9.39 58.68 -68.75
CA LEU A 13 -8.65 57.77 -67.88
C LEU A 13 -9.68 57.10 -66.97
N ARG A 14 -10.22 55.95 -67.40
CA ARG A 14 -10.82 54.99 -66.46
C ARG A 14 -9.70 54.53 -65.54
N ARG A 15 -9.76 55.01 -64.31
CA ARG A 15 -8.78 54.80 -63.27
C ARG A 15 -9.11 53.49 -62.55
N ASP A 16 -8.43 52.41 -62.90
CA ASP A 16 -8.49 51.10 -62.22
C ASP A 16 -7.83 51.11 -60.82
N SER A 17 -7.98 52.20 -60.05
CA SER A 17 -7.41 52.33 -58.69
C SER A 17 -8.23 51.63 -57.60
N GLY A 18 -9.44 51.14 -57.91
CA GLY A 18 -10.31 50.43 -56.96
C GLY A 18 -10.29 48.91 -57.06
N GLN A 19 -9.75 48.34 -58.15
CA GLN A 19 -9.74 46.89 -58.34
C GLN A 19 -8.67 46.21 -57.48
N VAL A 20 -7.50 46.85 -57.34
CA VAL A 20 -6.40 46.35 -56.50
C VAL A 20 -6.77 46.35 -55.02
N THR A 21 -7.51 47.36 -54.55
CA THR A 21 -7.92 47.43 -53.13
C THR A 21 -8.90 46.33 -52.76
N ILE A 22 -9.82 45.96 -53.66
CA ILE A 22 -10.73 44.82 -53.44
C ILE A 22 -9.95 43.50 -53.34
N PHE A 23 -8.97 43.26 -54.20
CA PHE A 23 -8.14 42.06 -54.13
C PHE A 23 -7.32 42.00 -52.84
N VAL A 24 -6.76 43.13 -52.39
CA VAL A 24 -6.00 43.18 -51.13
C VAL A 24 -6.90 42.94 -49.91
N VAL A 25 -8.10 43.53 -49.87
CA VAL A 25 -9.06 43.32 -48.77
C VAL A 25 -9.55 41.87 -48.74
N LEU A 26 -9.83 41.27 -49.91
CA LEU A 26 -10.26 39.87 -50.00
C LEU A 26 -9.13 38.92 -49.59
N ALA A 27 -7.90 39.15 -50.06
CA ALA A 27 -6.74 38.35 -49.69
C ALA A 27 -6.44 38.45 -48.17
N LEU A 28 -6.47 39.65 -47.61
CA LEU A 28 -6.26 39.87 -46.18
C LEU A 28 -7.39 39.26 -45.35
N GLY A 29 -8.64 39.40 -45.79
CA GLY A 29 -9.81 38.82 -45.11
C GLY A 29 -9.76 37.30 -45.07
N ILE A 30 -9.45 36.64 -46.19
CA ILE A 30 -9.28 35.18 -46.25
C ILE A 30 -8.09 34.74 -45.38
N PHE A 31 -6.99 35.48 -45.41
CA PHE A 31 -5.81 35.17 -44.59
C PHE A 31 -6.13 35.24 -43.08
N LEU A 32 -6.83 36.29 -42.64
CA LEU A 32 -7.21 36.45 -41.23
C LEU A 32 -8.20 35.37 -40.77
N LEU A 33 -9.20 35.04 -41.60
CA LEU A 33 -10.14 33.95 -41.30
C LEU A 33 -9.43 32.59 -41.27
N GLY A 34 -8.50 32.36 -42.19
CA GLY A 34 -7.64 31.17 -42.20
C GLY A 34 -6.82 31.06 -40.92
N ALA A 35 -6.15 32.13 -40.51
CA ALA A 35 -5.37 32.18 -39.28
C ALA A 35 -6.22 31.88 -38.03
N MET A 36 -7.44 32.43 -37.96
CA MET A 36 -8.38 32.13 -36.86
C MET A 36 -8.80 30.67 -36.83
N GLY A 37 -9.11 30.06 -37.98
CA GLY A 37 -9.47 28.64 -38.04
C GLY A 37 -8.32 27.72 -37.65
N PHE A 38 -7.07 28.04 -38.04
CA PHE A 38 -5.89 27.32 -37.55
C PHE A 38 -5.68 27.49 -36.05
N ALA A 39 -5.92 28.70 -35.52
CA ALA A 39 -5.80 28.95 -34.10
C ALA A 39 -6.81 28.13 -33.29
N VAL A 40 -8.06 28.00 -33.77
CA VAL A 40 -9.09 27.16 -33.13
C VAL A 40 -8.71 25.68 -33.17
N ASP A 41 -8.29 25.16 -34.33
CA ASP A 41 -7.85 23.76 -34.46
C ASP A 41 -6.67 23.47 -33.52
N MET A 42 -5.66 24.35 -33.46
CA MET A 42 -4.50 24.17 -32.57
C MET A 42 -4.85 24.29 -31.10
N ALA A 43 -5.74 25.22 -30.72
CA ALA A 43 -6.23 25.33 -29.36
C ALA A 43 -6.97 24.04 -28.94
N ASN A 44 -7.80 23.49 -29.83
CA ASN A 44 -8.51 22.24 -29.59
C ASN A 44 -7.52 21.08 -29.35
N LEU A 45 -6.54 20.90 -30.22
CA LEU A 45 -5.50 19.87 -30.07
C LEU A 45 -4.72 20.02 -28.77
N TRP A 46 -4.46 21.25 -28.34
CA TRP A 46 -3.76 21.51 -27.08
C TRP A 46 -4.59 21.11 -25.86
N PHE A 47 -5.91 21.41 -25.84
CA PHE A 47 -6.80 20.98 -24.76
C PHE A 47 -6.90 19.46 -24.67
N HIS A 48 -7.03 18.79 -25.81
CA HIS A 48 -7.04 17.32 -25.86
C HIS A 48 -5.71 16.72 -25.39
N ARG A 49 -4.57 17.35 -25.72
CA ARG A 49 -3.26 16.91 -25.19
C ARG A 49 -3.20 17.00 -23.66
N GLN A 50 -3.71 18.09 -23.09
CA GLN A 50 -3.70 18.30 -21.65
C GLN A 50 -4.63 17.31 -20.92
N SER A 51 -5.81 17.04 -21.48
CA SER A 51 -6.72 16.05 -20.90
C SER A 51 -6.19 14.63 -21.06
N ALA A 52 -5.58 14.29 -22.20
CA ALA A 52 -4.97 12.99 -22.44
C ALA A 52 -3.81 12.73 -21.48
N GLN A 53 -2.99 13.75 -21.18
CA GLN A 53 -1.92 13.62 -20.19
C GLN A 53 -2.48 13.35 -18.78
N THR A 54 -3.54 14.06 -18.40
CA THR A 54 -4.20 13.85 -17.10
C THR A 54 -4.74 12.43 -16.97
N ALA A 55 -5.34 11.90 -18.05
CA ALA A 55 -5.83 10.52 -18.09
C ALA A 55 -4.68 9.50 -18.03
N ALA A 56 -3.59 9.74 -18.75
CA ALA A 56 -2.41 8.89 -18.72
C ALA A 56 -1.80 8.84 -17.30
N ASP A 57 -1.63 9.98 -16.63
CA ASP A 57 -1.07 10.06 -15.27
C ASP A 57 -1.96 9.33 -14.24
N ALA A 58 -3.28 9.50 -14.33
CA ALA A 58 -4.23 8.81 -13.44
C ALA A 58 -4.24 7.29 -13.65
N ALA A 59 -4.28 6.83 -14.91
CA ALA A 59 -4.23 5.40 -15.23
C ALA A 59 -2.89 4.76 -14.83
N CYS A 60 -1.81 5.51 -15.01
CA CYS A 60 -0.45 5.09 -14.69
C CYS A 60 -0.24 4.93 -13.19
N THR A 61 -0.71 5.90 -12.38
CA THR A 61 -0.65 5.79 -10.92
C THR A 61 -1.53 4.67 -10.38
N ALA A 62 -2.72 4.45 -10.94
CA ALA A 62 -3.56 3.30 -10.60
C ALA A 62 -2.85 1.96 -10.86
N GLY A 63 -2.30 1.78 -12.07
CA GLY A 63 -1.54 0.59 -12.41
C GLY A 63 -0.29 0.39 -11.55
N ALA A 64 0.42 1.46 -11.21
CA ALA A 64 1.58 1.39 -10.31
C ALA A 64 1.20 0.98 -8.89
N MET A 65 0.05 1.40 -8.38
CA MET A 65 -0.45 0.95 -7.07
C MET A 65 -0.80 -0.54 -7.07
N ASP A 66 -1.34 -1.06 -8.17
CA ASP A 66 -1.58 -2.51 -8.30
C ASP A 66 -0.26 -3.30 -8.42
N LEU A 67 0.72 -2.78 -9.19
CA LEU A 67 2.06 -3.34 -9.23
C LEU A 67 2.70 -3.39 -7.83
N LEU A 68 2.47 -2.36 -7.01
CA LEU A 68 2.94 -2.33 -5.63
C LEU A 68 2.26 -3.44 -4.82
N VAL A 69 0.93 -3.58 -4.91
CA VAL A 69 0.20 -4.62 -4.18
C VAL A 69 0.64 -6.03 -4.60
N ASP A 70 0.84 -6.26 -5.89
CA ASP A 70 1.29 -7.55 -6.43
C ASP A 70 2.71 -7.90 -5.95
N ALA A 71 3.63 -6.92 -6.00
CA ALA A 71 4.99 -7.08 -5.49
C ALA A 71 5.05 -7.35 -3.98
N THR A 72 4.09 -6.81 -3.21
CA THR A 72 4.09 -6.82 -1.74
C THR A 72 3.31 -7.99 -1.13
N ASN A 73 2.26 -8.50 -1.80
CA ASN A 73 1.40 -9.55 -1.25
C ASN A 73 1.54 -10.90 -1.98
N ALA A 74 2.50 -11.03 -2.91
CA ALA A 74 2.67 -12.21 -3.77
C ALA A 74 1.39 -12.61 -4.53
N LYS A 75 0.49 -11.65 -4.75
CA LYS A 75 -0.71 -11.78 -5.58
C LYS A 75 -0.33 -11.37 -7.00
N THR A 76 -0.85 -12.05 -8.02
CA THR A 76 -0.35 -11.89 -9.40
C THR A 76 -1.26 -11.11 -10.33
N THR A 77 -2.39 -10.55 -9.85
CA THR A 77 -3.39 -9.90 -10.70
C THR A 77 -4.38 -8.99 -9.93
N GLN A 78 -3.95 -8.27 -8.88
CA GLN A 78 -4.91 -7.48 -8.08
C GLN A 78 -5.72 -6.47 -8.92
N GLY A 79 -5.06 -5.80 -9.88
CA GLY A 79 -5.66 -4.82 -10.78
C GLY A 79 -6.39 -5.39 -12.00
N GLY A 80 -6.54 -6.71 -12.09
CA GLY A 80 -7.15 -7.41 -13.22
C GLY A 80 -6.23 -7.57 -14.45
N PHE A 81 -4.95 -7.20 -14.33
CA PHE A 81 -3.93 -7.40 -15.36
C PHE A 81 -2.76 -8.23 -14.85
N THR A 82 -2.00 -8.83 -15.77
CA THR A 82 -0.76 -9.54 -15.45
C THR A 82 0.43 -8.64 -15.73
N ALA A 83 1.17 -8.30 -14.68
CA ALA A 83 2.35 -7.45 -14.81
C ALA A 83 3.37 -8.03 -15.79
N GLY A 84 3.89 -7.21 -16.70
CA GLY A 84 4.82 -7.63 -17.76
C GLY A 84 4.15 -8.11 -19.05
N THR A 85 2.82 -8.22 -19.10
CA THR A 85 2.07 -8.55 -20.31
C THR A 85 1.31 -7.32 -20.80
N ASP A 86 1.75 -6.74 -21.91
CA ASP A 86 1.10 -5.59 -22.53
C ASP A 86 -0.40 -5.87 -22.82
N PHE A 87 -1.25 -4.86 -22.64
CA PHE A 87 -2.68 -4.99 -22.88
C PHE A 87 -3.31 -3.71 -23.45
N ASP A 88 -4.46 -3.88 -24.10
CA ASP A 88 -5.26 -2.82 -24.70
C ASP A 88 -6.59 -2.68 -23.94
N CYS A 89 -6.94 -1.46 -23.56
CA CYS A 89 -8.14 -1.15 -22.82
C CYS A 89 -9.43 -1.29 -23.64
N SER A 90 -9.35 -1.33 -24.98
CA SER A 90 -10.52 -1.54 -25.85
C SER A 90 -11.21 -2.90 -25.60
N GLY A 91 -10.47 -3.89 -25.10
CA GLY A 91 -10.98 -5.21 -24.70
C GLY A 91 -10.91 -5.51 -23.19
N ALA A 92 -10.36 -4.60 -22.38
CA ALA A 92 -9.99 -4.83 -20.98
C ALA A 92 -10.61 -3.80 -20.02
N THR A 93 -11.91 -3.54 -20.15
CA THR A 93 -12.62 -2.46 -19.42
C THR A 93 -12.71 -2.66 -17.90
N GLY A 94 -12.48 -3.88 -17.40
CA GLY A 94 -12.45 -4.20 -15.96
C GLY A 94 -11.09 -3.97 -15.30
N VAL A 95 -10.06 -3.62 -16.07
CA VAL A 95 -8.68 -3.45 -15.59
C VAL A 95 -8.51 -2.05 -15.01
N ALA A 96 -7.87 -1.94 -13.84
CA ALA A 96 -7.79 -0.68 -13.10
C ALA A 96 -7.26 0.51 -13.95
N PRO A 97 -6.09 0.43 -14.61
CA PRO A 97 -5.64 1.48 -15.55
C PRO A 97 -6.70 1.93 -16.57
N CYS A 98 -7.47 1.00 -17.14
CA CYS A 98 -8.49 1.29 -18.13
C CYS A 98 -9.71 2.00 -17.52
N GLN A 99 -10.11 1.61 -16.31
CA GLN A 99 -11.18 2.28 -15.57
C GLN A 99 -10.80 3.71 -15.21
N TYR A 100 -9.59 3.94 -14.72
CA TYR A 100 -9.12 5.28 -14.37
C TYR A 100 -8.96 6.17 -15.62
N ALA A 101 -8.54 5.63 -16.76
CA ALA A 101 -8.57 6.36 -18.03
C ALA A 101 -10.01 6.73 -18.45
N ALA A 102 -10.95 5.78 -18.36
CA ALA A 102 -12.36 6.00 -18.72
C ALA A 102 -13.03 7.05 -17.83
N LEU A 103 -12.74 7.07 -16.52
CA LEU A 103 -13.21 8.10 -15.58
C LEU A 103 -12.70 9.50 -15.94
N ASN A 104 -11.57 9.60 -16.67
CA ASN A 104 -11.03 10.85 -17.20
C ASN A 104 -11.50 11.14 -18.65
N GLY A 105 -12.52 10.43 -19.14
CA GLY A 105 -13.10 10.63 -20.47
C GLY A 105 -12.46 9.80 -21.58
N TYR A 106 -11.50 8.93 -21.27
CA TYR A 106 -10.76 8.12 -22.23
C TYR A 106 -11.11 6.64 -22.11
N ASN A 107 -12.23 6.23 -22.71
CA ASN A 107 -12.81 4.88 -22.59
C ASN A 107 -12.25 3.82 -23.56
N ALA A 108 -11.09 4.08 -24.18
CA ALA A 108 -10.50 3.24 -25.23
C ALA A 108 -11.51 2.81 -26.32
N SER A 109 -12.26 3.76 -26.89
CA SER A 109 -13.24 3.49 -27.96
C SER A 109 -12.62 2.92 -29.24
N LEU A 110 -11.30 3.02 -29.40
CA LEU A 110 -10.52 2.47 -30.49
C LEU A 110 -9.49 1.47 -29.96
N ALA A 111 -9.25 0.42 -30.74
CA ALA A 111 -8.15 -0.50 -30.49
C ALA A 111 -6.80 0.16 -30.78
N LYS A 112 -5.74 -0.30 -30.11
CA LYS A 112 -4.37 0.16 -30.32
C LYS A 112 -3.98 0.12 -31.81
N ASN A 113 -3.34 1.18 -32.30
CA ASN A 113 -2.94 1.37 -33.69
C ASN A 113 -4.13 1.46 -34.66
N SER A 114 -5.24 2.05 -34.24
CA SER A 114 -6.32 2.38 -35.15
C SER A 114 -5.87 3.43 -36.16
N SER A 115 -6.56 3.48 -37.30
CA SER A 115 -6.26 4.46 -38.34
C SER A 115 -6.37 5.88 -37.80
N ALA A 116 -5.45 6.76 -38.21
CA ALA A 116 -5.48 8.18 -37.87
C ALA A 116 -6.78 8.90 -38.32
N SER A 117 -7.55 8.28 -39.23
CA SER A 117 -8.86 8.75 -39.71
C SER A 117 -10.04 8.33 -38.83
N SER A 118 -9.82 7.44 -37.87
CA SER A 118 -10.85 7.00 -36.92
C SER A 118 -11.10 8.11 -35.91
N LEU A 119 -12.35 8.27 -35.45
CA LEU A 119 -12.69 9.18 -34.35
C LEU A 119 -12.82 8.37 -33.06
N GLY A 120 -12.31 8.91 -31.97
CA GLY A 120 -12.26 8.24 -30.67
C GLY A 120 -10.84 8.21 -30.11
N ASN A 121 -10.60 7.30 -29.18
CA ASN A 121 -9.38 7.29 -28.40
C ASN A 121 -8.89 5.87 -28.12
N GLU A 122 -7.58 5.73 -28.07
CA GLU A 122 -6.87 4.49 -27.71
C GLU A 122 -6.27 4.65 -26.32
N VAL A 123 -6.31 3.59 -25.52
CA VAL A 123 -5.59 3.52 -24.24
C VAL A 123 -4.97 2.14 -24.14
N TYR A 124 -3.66 2.07 -23.91
CA TYR A 124 -2.96 0.80 -23.77
C TYR A 124 -1.82 0.91 -22.77
N ALA A 125 -1.47 -0.23 -22.18
CA ALA A 125 -0.41 -0.35 -21.19
C ALA A 125 0.76 -1.17 -21.75
N THR A 126 1.97 -0.74 -21.41
CA THR A 126 3.21 -1.47 -21.69
C THR A 126 4.12 -1.52 -20.46
N PHE A 127 5.02 -2.50 -20.40
CA PHE A 127 5.90 -2.70 -19.24
C PHE A 127 7.38 -2.49 -19.62
N PRO A 128 7.89 -1.25 -19.53
CA PRO A 128 9.28 -0.98 -19.86
C PRO A 128 10.23 -1.61 -18.84
N ALA A 129 11.37 -2.13 -19.29
CA ALA A 129 12.38 -2.70 -18.40
C ALA A 129 13.19 -1.64 -17.63
N SER A 130 13.27 -0.42 -18.15
CA SER A 130 14.00 0.69 -17.54
C SER A 130 13.41 2.05 -17.92
N VAL A 131 13.66 3.05 -17.09
CA VAL A 131 13.27 4.45 -17.31
C VAL A 131 14.51 5.33 -17.16
N SER A 132 14.76 6.18 -18.16
CA SER A 132 15.89 7.11 -18.14
C SER A 132 15.78 8.08 -16.96
N GLY A 133 16.89 8.30 -16.25
CA GLY A 133 16.94 9.22 -15.10
C GLY A 133 16.58 8.59 -13.75
N VAL A 134 16.19 7.30 -13.70
CA VAL A 134 15.97 6.56 -12.45
C VAL A 134 17.23 5.77 -12.09
N SER A 135 17.75 5.96 -10.88
CA SER A 135 18.93 5.21 -10.41
C SER A 135 18.55 3.77 -10.07
N ALA A 136 19.41 2.82 -10.42
CA ALA A 136 19.16 1.40 -10.16
C ALA A 136 18.97 1.05 -8.67
N GLY A 137 19.55 1.85 -7.77
CA GLY A 137 19.37 1.68 -6.32
C GLY A 137 18.02 2.13 -5.77
N ALA A 138 17.25 2.94 -6.53
CA ALA A 138 15.90 3.34 -6.17
C ALA A 138 14.84 2.31 -6.57
N VAL A 139 15.18 1.37 -7.46
CA VAL A 139 14.27 0.37 -8.01
C VAL A 139 14.29 -0.89 -7.15
N PRO A 140 13.13 -1.48 -6.83
CA PRO A 140 13.10 -2.76 -6.13
C PRO A 140 13.86 -3.85 -6.91
N PRO A 141 14.59 -4.75 -6.24
CA PRO A 141 15.18 -5.91 -6.87
C PRO A 141 14.13 -6.76 -7.60
N ALA A 142 14.53 -7.40 -8.70
CA ALA A 142 13.65 -8.27 -9.50
C ALA A 142 13.03 -9.44 -8.71
N THR A 143 13.66 -9.85 -7.61
CA THR A 143 13.12 -10.87 -6.68
C THR A 143 11.88 -10.38 -5.92
N LEU A 144 11.74 -9.07 -5.73
CA LEU A 144 10.58 -8.43 -5.11
C LEU A 144 9.56 -8.02 -6.17
N ALA A 145 10.00 -7.25 -7.18
CA ALA A 145 9.15 -6.79 -8.28
C ALA A 145 9.84 -7.05 -9.63
N PRO A 146 9.49 -8.15 -10.34
CA PRO A 146 10.05 -8.47 -11.65
C PRO A 146 9.76 -7.40 -12.71
N THR A 147 8.63 -6.70 -12.56
CA THR A 147 8.10 -5.70 -13.49
C THR A 147 7.83 -4.40 -12.72
N PRO A 148 8.86 -3.58 -12.46
CA PRO A 148 8.76 -2.43 -11.57
C PRO A 148 8.17 -1.19 -12.23
N TYR A 149 7.91 -1.22 -13.54
CA TYR A 149 7.41 -0.07 -14.30
C TYR A 149 6.16 -0.43 -15.11
N ILE A 150 5.28 0.54 -15.25
CA ILE A 150 4.16 0.52 -16.18
C ILE A 150 4.15 1.85 -16.95
N ARG A 151 3.92 1.77 -18.25
CA ARG A 151 3.70 2.91 -19.12
C ARG A 151 2.28 2.85 -19.65
N ILE A 152 1.54 3.93 -19.49
CA ILE A 152 0.24 4.12 -20.12
C ILE A 152 0.39 5.12 -21.25
N ASP A 153 -0.11 4.76 -22.42
CA ASP A 153 -0.20 5.65 -23.57
C ASP A 153 -1.68 5.88 -23.89
N VAL A 154 -2.01 7.14 -24.12
CA VAL A 154 -3.32 7.62 -24.53
C VAL A 154 -3.17 8.31 -25.89
N VAL A 155 -3.94 7.86 -26.87
CA VAL A 155 -3.98 8.48 -28.20
C VAL A 155 -5.39 8.99 -28.46
N ASP A 156 -5.55 10.29 -28.62
CA ASP A 156 -6.85 10.91 -28.94
C ASP A 156 -6.90 11.32 -30.40
N HIS A 157 -7.89 10.83 -31.14
CA HIS A 157 -8.11 11.19 -32.53
C HIS A 157 -9.08 12.35 -32.62
N VAL A 158 -8.51 13.55 -32.48
CA VAL A 158 -9.27 14.80 -32.40
C VAL A 158 -9.70 15.24 -33.78
N GLN A 159 -10.98 15.54 -33.93
CA GLN A 159 -11.49 16.12 -35.17
C GLN A 159 -10.93 17.54 -35.38
N VAL A 160 -10.44 17.78 -36.58
CA VAL A 160 -9.94 19.09 -37.01
C VAL A 160 -10.70 19.56 -38.25
N PHE A 161 -10.87 20.88 -38.41
CA PHE A 161 -11.77 21.42 -39.44
C PHE A 161 -11.01 22.11 -40.57
N LEU A 162 -10.28 23.18 -40.27
CA LEU A 162 -9.60 23.96 -41.30
C LEU A 162 -8.32 23.27 -41.76
N SER A 163 -7.59 22.67 -40.83
CA SER A 163 -6.41 21.84 -41.12
C SER A 163 -6.77 20.55 -41.86
N ALA A 164 -7.99 20.04 -41.71
CA ALA A 164 -8.49 18.92 -42.51
C ALA A 164 -8.65 19.25 -43.99
N MET A 165 -9.00 20.49 -44.33
CA MET A 165 -9.14 20.91 -45.73
C MET A 165 -7.79 20.94 -46.46
N LEU A 166 -6.68 21.19 -45.74
CA LEU A 166 -5.34 21.18 -46.32
C LEU A 166 -4.68 19.79 -46.29
N SER A 167 -4.87 19.04 -45.21
CA SER A 167 -4.20 17.75 -45.01
C SER A 167 -4.95 16.56 -45.63
N GLY A 168 -6.24 16.72 -45.93
CA GLY A 168 -7.12 15.63 -46.35
C GLY A 168 -7.54 14.68 -45.22
N SER A 169 -6.99 14.84 -44.01
CA SER A 169 -7.36 14.05 -42.83
C SER A 169 -8.33 14.82 -41.94
N ARG A 170 -9.47 14.21 -41.60
CA ARG A 170 -10.49 14.84 -40.75
C ARG A 170 -10.18 14.79 -39.26
N SER A 171 -9.13 14.06 -38.90
CA SER A 171 -8.68 13.90 -37.52
C SER A 171 -7.16 13.93 -37.44
N GLN A 172 -6.66 14.35 -36.28
CA GLN A 172 -5.25 14.39 -35.97
C GLN A 172 -5.01 13.65 -34.64
N PRO A 173 -4.12 12.64 -34.63
CA PRO A 173 -3.80 11.92 -33.42
C PRO A 173 -2.96 12.79 -32.47
N VAL A 174 -3.40 12.87 -31.22
CA VAL A 174 -2.72 13.53 -30.12
C VAL A 174 -2.25 12.47 -29.14
N HIS A 175 -0.95 12.42 -28.91
CA HIS A 175 -0.33 11.42 -28.05
C HIS A 175 0.00 12.01 -26.68
N ALA A 176 -0.35 11.28 -25.63
CA ALA A 176 0.10 11.50 -24.27
C ALA A 176 0.59 10.17 -23.67
N SER A 177 1.58 10.24 -22.79
CA SER A 177 2.15 9.06 -22.16
C SER A 177 2.59 9.37 -20.75
N ALA A 178 2.40 8.42 -19.84
CA ALA A 178 2.88 8.49 -18.48
C ALA A 178 3.61 7.20 -18.14
N VAL A 179 4.74 7.30 -17.44
CA VAL A 179 5.50 6.15 -16.95
C VAL A 179 5.57 6.25 -15.43
N CYS A 180 5.14 5.19 -14.77
CA CYS A 180 5.10 5.08 -13.32
C CYS A 180 5.88 3.84 -12.91
N GLY A 181 6.46 3.88 -11.72
CA GLY A 181 7.25 2.77 -11.24
C GLY A 181 7.24 2.66 -9.73
N LEU A 182 7.70 1.49 -9.29
CA LEU A 182 7.90 1.19 -7.89
C LEU A 182 9.24 1.74 -7.43
N VAL A 183 9.24 2.31 -6.24
CA VAL A 183 10.45 2.73 -5.53
C VAL A 183 10.64 1.81 -4.34
N LEU A 184 11.87 1.37 -4.10
CA LEU A 184 12.21 0.57 -2.94
C LEU A 184 12.10 1.43 -1.67
N ALA A 185 10.98 1.32 -0.97
CA ALA A 185 10.78 1.92 0.34
C ALA A 185 11.01 0.86 1.43
N SER A 186 12.16 0.91 2.08
CA SER A 186 12.42 0.12 3.29
C SER A 186 11.88 0.89 4.50
N ALA A 187 10.67 0.55 4.93
CA ALA A 187 10.11 1.01 6.20
C ALA A 187 9.85 -0.22 7.08
N PRO A 188 10.82 -0.64 7.92
CA PRO A 188 10.64 -1.80 8.78
C PRO A 188 9.67 -1.45 9.90
N THR A 189 8.36 -1.64 9.69
CA THR A 189 7.34 -1.44 10.72
C THR A 189 7.44 -2.55 11.77
N PRO A 190 7.67 -2.22 13.06
CA PRO A 190 7.81 -3.17 14.15
C PRO A 190 6.64 -4.15 14.30
N LEU A 191 5.41 -3.66 14.11
CA LEU A 191 4.21 -4.48 14.24
C LEU A 191 3.34 -4.37 12.99
N LEU A 192 3.24 -5.48 12.26
CA LEU A 192 2.44 -5.58 11.04
C LEU A 192 1.28 -6.56 11.24
N ILE A 193 0.05 -6.06 11.09
CA ILE A 193 -1.17 -6.85 11.18
C ILE A 193 -1.62 -7.15 9.75
N LEU A 194 -1.46 -8.40 9.34
CA LEU A 194 -1.54 -8.83 7.94
C LEU A 194 -2.93 -9.26 7.46
N ARG A 195 -3.89 -9.46 8.36
CA ARG A 195 -5.20 -9.99 7.97
C ARG A 195 -5.94 -8.96 7.09
N PRO A 196 -6.28 -9.25 5.83
CA PRO A 196 -6.57 -8.20 4.84
C PRO A 196 -8.03 -7.72 4.80
N THR A 197 -8.99 -8.42 5.41
CA THR A 197 -10.43 -8.15 5.20
C THR A 197 -11.26 -8.01 6.47
N ASP A 198 -10.71 -8.41 7.60
CA ASP A 198 -11.54 -8.62 8.79
C ASP A 198 -11.70 -7.33 9.61
N PRO A 199 -12.84 -7.14 10.29
CA PRO A 199 -12.95 -6.13 11.33
C PRO A 199 -12.11 -6.54 12.55
N ASN A 200 -11.75 -5.58 13.38
CA ASN A 200 -11.04 -5.77 14.66
C ASN A 200 -9.75 -6.60 14.54
N THR A 201 -9.06 -6.53 13.39
CA THR A 201 -7.79 -7.23 13.18
C THR A 201 -6.70 -6.79 14.15
N LEU A 202 -6.73 -5.52 14.56
CA LEU A 202 -6.05 -5.03 15.75
C LEU A 202 -7.09 -4.67 16.81
N GLN A 203 -7.10 -5.38 17.93
CA GLN A 203 -8.03 -5.14 19.03
C GLN A 203 -7.27 -5.04 20.35
N ILE A 204 -7.41 -3.92 21.04
CA ILE A 204 -6.77 -3.66 22.34
C ILE A 204 -7.81 -3.08 23.28
N THR A 205 -8.26 -3.89 24.24
CA THR A 205 -9.36 -3.60 25.18
C THR A 205 -8.99 -4.00 26.61
N GLY A 206 -9.71 -3.47 27.61
CA GLY A 206 -9.48 -3.81 29.03
C GLY A 206 -8.23 -3.15 29.61
N SER A 207 -7.42 -3.90 30.36
CA SER A 207 -6.15 -3.43 30.95
C SER A 207 -4.93 -3.70 30.06
N GLY A 208 -5.11 -4.39 28.93
CA GLY A 208 -4.03 -4.71 28.00
C GLY A 208 -3.46 -3.46 27.30
N GLY A 209 -2.19 -3.51 26.92
CA GLY A 209 -1.60 -2.41 26.18
C GLY A 209 -0.35 -2.78 25.38
N VAL A 210 -0.06 -1.93 24.40
CA VAL A 210 1.13 -2.01 23.55
C VAL A 210 1.89 -0.70 23.69
N THR A 211 3.17 -0.78 24.06
CA THR A 211 4.07 0.36 24.13
C THR A 211 5.23 0.11 23.18
N ILE A 212 5.51 1.04 22.28
CA ILE A 212 6.66 0.97 21.37
C ILE A 212 7.56 2.17 21.61
N VAL A 213 8.84 1.90 21.84
CA VAL A 213 9.88 2.91 22.10
C VAL A 213 10.95 2.79 21.02
N GLY A 214 11.30 3.90 20.39
CA GLY A 214 12.20 3.91 19.24
C GLY A 214 11.54 3.36 17.96
N GLY A 215 12.36 2.86 17.04
CA GLY A 215 11.91 2.25 15.79
C GLY A 215 11.73 3.26 14.63
N PRO A 216 11.09 2.86 13.52
CA PRO A 216 10.81 3.75 12.38
C PRO A 216 9.72 4.77 12.71
N SER A 217 9.51 5.73 11.80
CA SER A 217 8.42 6.73 11.91
C SER A 217 7.02 6.12 11.95
N ARG A 218 6.81 4.89 11.44
CA ARG A 218 5.55 4.13 11.57
C ARG A 218 5.78 2.83 12.33
N SER A 219 5.24 2.76 13.55
CA SER A 219 5.47 1.64 14.45
C SER A 219 4.50 0.47 14.25
N ILE A 220 3.26 0.79 13.89
CA ILE A 220 2.19 -0.19 13.72
C ILE A 220 1.51 0.03 12.36
N GLN A 221 1.28 -1.04 11.61
CA GLN A 221 0.49 -1.00 10.38
C GLN A 221 -0.57 -2.09 10.41
N VAL A 222 -1.81 -1.70 10.13
CA VAL A 222 -2.96 -2.60 9.95
C VAL A 222 -3.32 -2.63 8.47
N ASN A 223 -3.11 -3.79 7.83
CA ASN A 223 -3.34 -3.97 6.40
C ASN A 223 -4.80 -4.27 6.02
N SER A 224 -5.69 -4.49 7.00
CA SER A 224 -7.08 -4.81 6.70
C SER A 224 -7.79 -3.65 5.99
N GLY A 225 -8.49 -3.97 4.90
CA GLY A 225 -9.35 -3.06 4.13
C GLY A 225 -10.74 -2.83 4.76
N ASN A 226 -11.00 -3.39 5.94
CA ASN A 226 -12.25 -3.19 6.67
C ASN A 226 -12.33 -1.80 7.34
N SER A 227 -13.49 -1.14 7.33
CA SER A 227 -13.72 0.14 8.00
C SER A 227 -13.51 0.12 9.51
N SER A 228 -13.59 -1.05 10.12
CA SER A 228 -13.39 -1.30 11.54
C SER A 228 -12.14 -2.13 11.81
N ALA A 229 -11.10 -2.01 10.98
CA ALA A 229 -9.90 -2.84 11.06
C ALA A 229 -9.12 -2.73 12.39
N ALA A 230 -9.17 -1.57 13.06
CA ALA A 230 -8.58 -1.36 14.39
C ALA A 230 -9.61 -0.89 15.43
N PHE A 231 -9.57 -1.46 16.64
CA PHE A 231 -10.43 -1.12 17.76
C PHE A 231 -9.62 -1.01 19.05
N ILE A 232 -9.38 0.21 19.52
CA ILE A 232 -8.46 0.51 20.63
C ILE A 232 -9.19 1.29 21.71
N THR A 233 -9.53 0.63 22.81
CA THR A 233 -10.10 1.26 24.01
C THR A 233 -9.14 1.23 25.21
N ALA A 234 -8.12 0.38 25.17
CA ALA A 234 -7.04 0.35 26.14
C ALA A 234 -5.76 1.01 25.60
N ASN A 235 -4.58 0.71 26.16
CA ASN A 235 -3.39 1.54 25.94
C ASN A 235 -2.63 1.16 24.67
N VAL A 236 -2.50 2.10 23.73
CA VAL A 236 -1.49 2.05 22.66
C VAL A 236 -0.59 3.28 22.80
N ASP A 237 0.60 3.06 23.32
CA ASP A 237 1.56 4.11 23.64
C ASP A 237 2.69 4.17 22.63
N LEU A 238 2.62 5.16 21.75
CA LEU A 238 3.66 5.51 20.79
C LEU A 238 4.33 6.83 21.15
N CYS A 239 4.22 7.32 22.39
CA CYS A 239 4.72 8.62 22.81
C CYS A 239 6.24 8.78 22.59
N LYS A 240 6.98 7.68 22.76
CA LYS A 240 8.43 7.59 22.53
C LYS A 240 8.79 6.71 21.34
N GLY A 241 7.83 6.45 20.46
CA GLY A 241 8.10 5.75 19.20
C GLY A 241 8.91 6.62 18.25
N GLY A 242 9.37 6.01 17.16
CA GLY A 242 10.07 6.71 16.09
C GLY A 242 11.56 6.87 16.33
N PRO A 243 12.33 7.24 15.29
CA PRO A 243 13.80 7.21 15.33
C PRO A 243 14.38 8.26 16.28
N LEU A 244 13.59 9.30 16.59
CA LEU A 244 13.96 10.38 17.49
C LEU A 244 13.25 10.29 18.85
N PHE A 245 12.53 9.19 19.12
CA PHE A 245 11.76 8.99 20.36
C PHE A 245 10.72 10.10 20.64
N THR A 246 10.15 10.68 19.58
CA THR A 246 9.23 11.82 19.65
C THR A 246 7.81 11.49 19.21
N GLY A 247 7.50 10.23 18.90
CA GLY A 247 6.23 9.84 18.31
C GLY A 247 6.43 8.93 17.11
N SER A 248 5.46 8.04 16.89
CA SER A 248 5.39 7.25 15.67
C SER A 248 3.95 7.00 15.25
N ASP A 249 3.77 6.75 13.97
CA ASP A 249 2.46 6.54 13.38
C ASP A 249 1.91 5.14 13.67
N LEU A 250 0.58 5.08 13.81
CA LEU A 250 -0.21 3.87 13.59
C LEU A 250 -0.97 4.07 12.28
N GLY A 251 -0.69 3.23 11.29
CA GLY A 251 -1.36 3.24 9.99
C GLY A 251 -2.50 2.22 9.93
N THR A 252 -3.65 2.63 9.40
CA THR A 252 -4.73 1.71 9.00
C THR A 252 -5.07 1.88 7.51
N PHE A 253 -5.32 0.76 6.81
CA PHE A 253 -5.73 0.80 5.40
C PHE A 253 -7.22 1.08 5.26
N GLY A 254 -8.07 0.19 5.79
CA GLY A 254 -9.53 0.27 5.71
C GLY A 254 -10.19 1.16 6.76
N GLY A 255 -9.57 1.32 7.94
CA GLY A 255 -10.07 2.22 9.00
C GLY A 255 -9.85 1.70 10.41
N PRO A 256 -10.44 2.36 11.43
CA PRO A 256 -11.27 3.55 11.34
C PRO A 256 -10.48 4.82 10.96
N SER A 257 -11.18 5.86 10.49
CA SER A 257 -10.56 7.13 10.08
C SER A 257 -9.96 7.94 11.22
N VAL A 258 -10.41 7.67 12.44
CA VAL A 258 -9.94 8.25 13.69
C VAL A 258 -9.83 7.14 14.74
N PRO A 259 -8.92 7.27 15.73
CA PRO A 259 -8.86 6.31 16.82
C PRO A 259 -10.15 6.33 17.65
N THR A 260 -10.52 5.18 18.21
CA THR A 260 -11.69 5.05 19.10
C THR A 260 -11.55 5.89 20.37
N VAL A 261 -10.34 5.94 20.94
CA VAL A 261 -9.98 6.77 22.09
C VAL A 261 -8.63 7.41 21.80
N LEU A 262 -8.55 8.74 21.91
CA LEU A 262 -7.31 9.50 21.78
C LEU A 262 -6.84 9.98 23.16
N GLY A 263 -5.65 9.57 23.55
CA GLY A 263 -5.00 10.01 24.79
C GLY A 263 -3.85 10.98 24.51
N ALA A 264 -3.55 11.83 25.49
CA ALA A 264 -2.37 12.69 25.45
C ALA A 264 -1.11 11.96 25.95
N CYS A 265 0.05 12.37 25.47
CA CYS A 265 1.33 11.94 26.04
C CYS A 265 1.74 12.83 27.22
N PRO A 266 2.41 12.32 28.27
CA PRO A 266 2.70 10.90 28.54
C PRO A 266 1.58 10.17 29.31
N ALA A 267 0.49 10.86 29.65
CA ALA A 267 -0.59 10.34 30.48
C ALA A 267 -1.94 10.40 29.75
N GLY A 268 -2.64 9.28 29.69
CA GLY A 268 -3.96 9.14 29.06
C GLY A 268 -4.34 7.67 28.88
N THR A 269 -5.43 7.39 28.17
CA THR A 269 -5.84 6.05 27.72
C THR A 269 -6.15 6.08 26.23
N GLY A 270 -6.19 4.92 25.57
CA GLY A 270 -6.39 4.83 24.13
C GLY A 270 -5.09 4.93 23.32
N PHE A 271 -5.22 5.39 22.08
CA PHE A 271 -4.10 5.69 21.20
C PHE A 271 -3.40 6.98 21.64
N ARG A 272 -2.10 6.90 21.88
CA ARG A 272 -1.24 8.02 22.25
C ARG A 272 -0.03 8.05 21.34
N THR A 273 0.37 9.23 20.91
CA THR A 273 1.59 9.44 20.13
C THR A 273 2.20 10.80 20.46
N GLY A 274 3.52 10.88 20.40
CA GLY A 274 4.24 12.13 20.59
C GLY A 274 4.04 13.08 19.40
N PRO A 275 4.60 14.30 19.46
CA PRO A 275 4.36 15.37 18.50
C PRO A 275 4.69 15.03 17.04
N THR A 276 5.50 14.01 16.76
CA THR A 276 5.88 13.62 15.39
C THR A 276 5.06 12.46 14.83
N GLY A 277 4.26 11.78 15.66
CA GLY A 277 3.43 10.66 15.20
C GLY A 277 1.95 11.01 15.16
N ARG A 278 1.19 10.23 14.40
CA ARG A 278 -0.26 10.43 14.20
C ARG A 278 -1.00 9.12 13.98
N TRP A 279 -2.32 9.20 14.10
CA TRP A 279 -3.20 8.22 13.48
C TRP A 279 -3.21 8.48 11.98
N ALA A 280 -2.67 7.54 11.20
CA ALA A 280 -2.56 7.68 9.75
C ALA A 280 -3.64 6.85 9.07
N TYR A 281 -4.58 7.53 8.41
CA TYR A 281 -5.64 6.92 7.61
C TYR A 281 -6.01 7.81 6.40
N PRO A 282 -6.29 7.22 5.23
CA PRO A 282 -5.93 5.85 4.87
C PRO A 282 -4.41 5.74 4.69
N THR A 283 -3.86 4.54 4.89
CA THR A 283 -2.45 4.24 4.62
C THR A 283 -2.33 3.03 3.74
N SER A 284 -1.42 3.07 2.76
CA SER A 284 -1.11 1.91 1.94
C SER A 284 -0.64 0.74 2.81
N PRO A 285 -1.16 -0.49 2.60
CA PRO A 285 -0.69 -1.68 3.27
C PRO A 285 0.81 -1.88 3.08
N ILE A 286 1.46 -2.47 4.08
CA ILE A 286 2.88 -2.85 3.99
C ILE A 286 2.97 -4.34 3.67
N ALA A 287 3.88 -4.71 2.77
CA ALA A 287 4.15 -6.10 2.42
C ALA A 287 4.38 -6.98 3.65
N ASP A 288 3.89 -8.21 3.63
CA ASP A 288 4.38 -9.22 4.58
C ASP A 288 5.84 -9.56 4.22
N PRO A 289 6.82 -9.20 5.08
CA PRO A 289 8.22 -9.51 4.81
C PRO A 289 8.49 -11.02 4.76
N TYR A 290 7.58 -11.84 5.28
CA TYR A 290 7.69 -13.29 5.33
C TYR A 290 6.75 -14.01 4.35
N ALA A 291 6.01 -13.32 3.48
CA ALA A 291 5.08 -13.96 2.54
C ALA A 291 5.74 -14.98 1.61
N LYS A 292 7.00 -14.74 1.24
CA LYS A 292 7.79 -15.64 0.37
C LYS A 292 8.71 -16.58 1.16
N VAL A 293 8.74 -16.46 2.49
CA VAL A 293 9.54 -17.33 3.35
C VAL A 293 8.74 -18.60 3.59
N VAL A 294 9.30 -19.74 3.15
CA VAL A 294 8.68 -21.04 3.40
C VAL A 294 8.56 -21.21 4.92
N PRO A 295 7.35 -21.55 5.45
CA PRO A 295 7.19 -21.82 6.86
C PRO A 295 8.21 -22.86 7.33
N PRO A 296 8.83 -22.70 8.51
CA PRO A 296 9.73 -23.71 9.03
C PRO A 296 9.05 -25.08 9.06
N THR A 297 9.77 -26.11 8.62
CA THR A 297 9.32 -27.49 8.80
C THR A 297 9.08 -27.75 10.28
N GLN A 298 7.98 -28.43 10.62
CA GLN A 298 7.66 -28.74 12.01
C GLN A 298 8.86 -29.43 12.69
N PRO A 299 9.42 -28.85 13.77
CA PRO A 299 10.55 -29.44 14.47
C PRO A 299 10.10 -30.72 15.19
N ALA A 300 11.07 -31.50 15.67
CA ALA A 300 10.79 -32.60 16.59
C ALA A 300 10.08 -32.10 17.87
N ALA A 301 9.44 -33.02 18.60
CA ALA A 301 8.84 -32.72 19.89
C ALA A 301 9.85 -31.99 20.78
N ALA A 302 9.41 -30.89 21.42
CA ALA A 302 10.26 -30.18 22.36
C ALA A 302 10.67 -31.13 23.50
N PRO A 303 11.93 -31.06 23.96
CA PRO A 303 12.34 -31.70 25.21
C PRO A 303 11.43 -31.29 26.37
N ALA A 304 11.40 -32.13 27.40
CA ALA A 304 10.73 -31.78 28.65
C ALA A 304 11.27 -30.45 29.20
N PRO A 305 10.41 -29.54 29.72
CA PRO A 305 10.89 -28.37 30.44
C PRO A 305 11.79 -28.79 31.62
N THR A 306 12.87 -28.03 31.83
CA THR A 306 13.82 -28.29 32.92
C THR A 306 13.48 -27.35 34.08
N ALA A 307 13.26 -27.91 35.28
CA ALA A 307 13.17 -27.11 36.49
C ALA A 307 14.58 -26.69 36.92
N VAL A 308 14.82 -25.38 37.01
CA VAL A 308 16.10 -24.84 37.48
C VAL A 308 15.95 -24.52 38.97
N ALA A 309 16.75 -25.19 39.81
CA ALA A 309 16.75 -24.96 41.26
C ALA A 309 17.17 -23.51 41.58
N GLY A 310 16.59 -22.93 42.64
CA GLY A 310 16.84 -21.56 43.11
C GLY A 310 18.32 -21.25 43.43
N PRO A 311 18.63 -19.97 43.71
CA PRO A 311 19.51 -19.15 42.89
C PRO A 311 20.99 -19.52 43.05
N THR A 312 21.63 -19.87 41.94
CA THR A 312 23.08 -19.65 41.79
C THR A 312 23.24 -18.26 41.20
N ALA A 313 23.98 -17.36 41.84
CA ALA A 313 24.26 -16.05 41.25
C ALA A 313 25.02 -16.27 39.93
N THR A 314 24.34 -16.17 38.80
CA THR A 314 24.96 -16.42 37.50
C THR A 314 25.60 -15.14 36.98
N THR A 315 26.90 -15.22 36.70
CA THR A 315 27.59 -14.23 35.87
C THR A 315 26.99 -14.22 34.46
N PRO A 316 27.00 -13.09 33.74
CA PRO A 316 26.52 -13.03 32.36
C PRO A 316 27.12 -14.15 31.50
N GLY A 317 26.27 -14.90 30.77
CA GLY A 317 26.69 -16.03 29.94
C GLY A 317 26.75 -17.39 30.66
N VAL A 318 26.34 -17.46 31.92
CA VAL A 318 26.13 -18.72 32.65
C VAL A 318 24.65 -18.97 32.79
N ASP A 319 24.22 -20.18 32.42
CA ASP A 319 22.84 -20.65 32.55
C ASP A 319 22.41 -20.71 34.03
N GLY A 320 21.23 -20.17 34.32
CA GLY A 320 20.64 -20.19 35.66
C GLY A 320 19.44 -19.27 35.85
N CYS A 321 18.79 -19.41 37.01
CA CYS A 321 17.55 -18.73 37.36
C CYS A 321 17.81 -17.43 38.16
N PRO A 322 17.47 -16.24 37.64
CA PRO A 322 17.64 -14.98 38.35
C PRO A 322 16.59 -14.73 39.45
N ASP A 323 15.49 -15.50 39.44
CA ASP A 323 14.37 -15.32 40.37
C ASP A 323 14.68 -15.93 41.75
N ARG A 324 14.61 -15.10 42.79
CA ARG A 324 14.77 -15.49 44.20
C ARG A 324 13.45 -15.79 44.90
N SER A 325 12.33 -15.58 44.22
CA SER A 325 10.97 -15.55 44.78
C SER A 325 10.22 -16.86 44.58
N GLY A 326 10.90 -18.00 44.70
CA GLY A 326 10.23 -19.29 44.78
C GLY A 326 9.23 -19.27 45.94
N SER A 327 7.94 -19.30 45.60
CA SER A 327 6.83 -19.36 46.53
C SER A 327 7.05 -20.45 47.58
N ASN A 328 6.76 -20.13 48.83
CA ASN A 328 6.72 -21.01 49.99
C ASN A 328 5.50 -21.95 50.00
N THR A 329 4.81 -22.12 48.87
CA THR A 329 3.68 -23.05 48.74
C THR A 329 4.13 -24.29 47.98
N ASN A 330 3.82 -25.47 48.53
CA ASN A 330 4.03 -26.79 47.93
C ASN A 330 3.20 -27.03 46.65
N GLN A 331 2.91 -26.01 45.85
CA GLN A 331 2.05 -26.10 44.69
C GLN A 331 2.88 -25.89 43.42
N LEU A 332 3.54 -26.97 43.01
CA LEU A 332 3.97 -27.13 41.63
C LEU A 332 2.76 -26.93 40.72
N PRO A 333 2.88 -26.31 39.53
CA PRO A 333 1.79 -26.33 38.58
C PRO A 333 1.43 -27.79 38.28
N ASP A 334 0.14 -28.13 38.33
CA ASP A 334 -0.44 -29.47 38.19
C ASP A 334 -0.08 -30.20 36.86
N ASN A 335 0.78 -29.62 36.03
CA ASN A 335 1.08 -30.05 34.66
C ASN A 335 2.57 -30.00 34.27
N LEU A 336 3.53 -29.80 35.19
CA LEU A 336 4.95 -30.05 34.89
C LEU A 336 5.23 -31.55 34.87
N VAL A 337 4.83 -32.17 33.76
CA VAL A 337 5.16 -33.54 33.41
C VAL A 337 6.36 -33.53 32.47
N ASN A 338 7.39 -34.31 32.80
CA ASN A 338 8.48 -34.53 31.85
C ASN A 338 7.96 -35.28 30.59
N ALA A 339 8.80 -35.45 29.57
CA ALA A 339 8.43 -36.13 28.32
C ALA A 339 7.94 -37.59 28.51
N SER A 340 8.13 -38.14 29.70
CA SER A 340 7.70 -39.47 30.15
C SER A 340 6.49 -39.45 31.10
N GLY A 341 5.87 -38.30 31.35
CA GLY A 341 4.64 -38.19 32.16
C GLY A 341 4.85 -38.10 33.67
N ASN A 342 6.08 -37.97 34.17
CA ASN A 342 6.36 -37.88 35.62
C ASN A 342 6.35 -36.44 36.12
N LEU A 343 5.77 -36.24 37.31
CA LEU A 343 5.78 -34.99 38.08
C LEU A 343 7.21 -34.54 38.41
N VAL A 344 7.55 -33.30 38.08
CA VAL A 344 8.82 -32.66 38.47
C VAL A 344 8.69 -32.11 39.89
N THR A 345 9.45 -32.64 40.86
CA THR A 345 9.27 -32.39 42.32
C THR A 345 10.21 -31.35 42.96
N ALA A 346 10.98 -30.58 42.18
CA ALA A 346 11.85 -29.54 42.73
C ALA A 346 11.16 -28.17 42.69
N THR A 347 11.15 -27.43 43.80
CA THR A 347 10.62 -26.06 43.92
C THR A 347 11.45 -25.10 43.04
N PRO A 348 10.99 -24.71 41.84
CA PRO A 348 11.82 -23.92 40.94
C PRO A 348 11.56 -22.43 41.18
N GLY A 349 12.62 -21.63 41.27
CA GLY A 349 12.49 -20.18 41.04
C GLY A 349 12.16 -19.88 39.57
N CYS A 350 12.54 -20.78 38.65
CA CYS A 350 12.29 -20.65 37.22
C CYS A 350 12.09 -22.01 36.53
N VAL A 351 11.36 -22.01 35.40
CA VAL A 351 11.23 -23.16 34.49
C VAL A 351 11.83 -22.80 33.14
N GLU A 352 12.72 -23.64 32.62
CA GLU A 352 13.35 -23.46 31.33
C GLU A 352 12.67 -24.29 30.22
N TYR A 353 12.27 -23.62 29.16
CA TYR A 353 11.67 -24.17 27.95
C TYR A 353 12.71 -24.22 26.83
N HIS A 354 12.64 -25.28 26.02
CA HIS A 354 13.57 -25.57 24.93
C HIS A 354 12.85 -25.44 23.57
N PRO A 355 13.54 -25.04 22.50
CA PRO A 355 12.93 -24.96 21.18
C PRO A 355 12.45 -26.34 20.70
N GLY A 356 11.30 -26.36 20.01
CA GLY A 356 10.70 -27.58 19.49
C GLY A 356 9.19 -27.48 19.30
N PHE A 357 8.57 -28.64 19.06
CA PHE A 357 7.13 -28.76 18.85
C PHE A 357 6.38 -28.96 20.18
N TYR A 358 5.43 -28.06 20.45
CA TYR A 358 4.53 -28.08 21.60
C TYR A 358 3.10 -28.38 21.14
N ASN A 359 2.56 -29.50 21.61
CA ASN A 359 1.15 -29.89 21.39
C ASN A 359 0.24 -29.58 22.60
N ARG A 360 0.79 -28.89 23.61
CA ARG A 360 0.11 -28.40 24.81
C ARG A 360 0.54 -26.95 25.04
N PRO A 361 -0.29 -26.12 25.69
CA PRO A 361 0.07 -24.74 25.95
C PRO A 361 1.21 -24.63 26.95
N ILE A 362 2.00 -23.59 26.79
CA ILE A 362 2.93 -23.13 27.83
C ILE A 362 2.16 -22.15 28.71
N VAL A 363 2.05 -22.47 29.99
CA VAL A 363 1.26 -21.71 30.95
C VAL A 363 2.15 -21.32 32.12
N VAL A 364 2.48 -20.04 32.21
CA VAL A 364 3.38 -19.46 33.20
C VAL A 364 2.53 -18.79 34.30
N LYS A 365 2.63 -19.33 35.53
CA LYS A 365 1.85 -18.88 36.70
C LYS A 365 2.71 -18.87 37.95
N GLN A 366 2.95 -17.69 38.54
CA GLN A 366 3.71 -17.55 39.79
C GLN A 366 5.15 -18.14 39.74
N TYR A 367 5.74 -18.24 38.55
CA TYR A 367 7.13 -18.66 38.36
C TYR A 367 7.74 -17.95 37.15
N THR A 368 9.04 -17.73 37.16
CA THR A 368 9.75 -17.16 36.00
C THR A 368 9.95 -18.21 34.91
N ALA A 369 9.54 -17.94 33.67
CA ALA A 369 9.84 -18.81 32.53
C ALA A 369 11.08 -18.31 31.77
N ILE A 370 12.03 -19.22 31.51
CA ILE A 370 13.21 -18.99 30.67
C ILE A 370 13.00 -19.73 29.36
N PHE A 371 13.34 -19.09 28.25
CA PHE A 371 13.27 -19.71 26.93
C PHE A 371 14.65 -19.72 26.32
N GLU A 372 15.17 -20.91 26.03
CA GLU A 372 16.39 -21.03 25.24
C GLU A 372 16.18 -20.39 23.85
N PRO A 373 17.22 -19.76 23.26
CA PRO A 373 17.13 -19.24 21.90
C PRO A 373 16.77 -20.34 20.89
N GLY A 374 15.67 -20.18 20.16
CA GLY A 374 15.29 -21.09 19.09
C GLY A 374 13.82 -21.00 18.64
N LEU A 375 13.38 -21.98 17.87
CA LEU A 375 12.03 -22.03 17.29
C LEU A 375 11.06 -22.81 18.20
N TYR A 376 10.01 -22.13 18.66
CA TYR A 376 8.91 -22.74 19.42
C TYR A 376 7.68 -22.88 18.53
N TYR A 377 7.41 -24.11 18.07
CA TYR A 377 6.27 -24.42 17.22
C TYR A 377 5.12 -24.93 18.06
N MET A 378 4.08 -24.11 18.26
CA MET A 378 2.92 -24.48 19.09
C MET A 378 1.70 -24.83 18.23
N LYS A 379 1.20 -26.05 18.37
CA LYS A 379 -0.03 -26.51 17.69
C LYS A 379 -0.84 -27.38 18.63
N ILE A 380 -1.79 -26.76 19.31
CA ILE A 380 -2.62 -27.45 20.31
C ILE A 380 -3.84 -28.05 19.61
N PRO A 381 -4.06 -29.37 19.70
CA PRO A 381 -5.24 -30.00 19.13
C PRO A 381 -6.51 -29.51 19.84
N ASN A 382 -7.54 -29.17 19.04
CA ASN A 382 -8.83 -28.65 19.49
C ASN A 382 -9.76 -29.74 20.09
N THR A 383 -9.27 -30.95 20.33
CA THR A 383 -10.09 -32.13 20.59
C THR A 383 -10.00 -32.71 22.00
N ALA A 384 -9.08 -32.25 22.86
CA ALA A 384 -9.02 -32.78 24.24
C ALA A 384 -9.54 -31.77 25.28
N PRO A 385 -10.48 -32.20 26.15
CA PRO A 385 -10.99 -31.35 27.22
C PRO A 385 -9.87 -31.02 28.23
N ASN A 386 -9.91 -29.82 28.81
CA ASN A 386 -8.98 -29.36 29.87
C ASN A 386 -7.50 -29.21 29.48
N ILE A 387 -7.14 -29.11 28.19
CA ILE A 387 -5.74 -28.82 27.81
C ILE A 387 -5.37 -27.34 28.03
N PHE A 388 -6.35 -26.47 28.20
CA PHE A 388 -6.20 -25.02 28.14
C PHE A 388 -6.39 -24.37 29.51
N ASP A 389 -5.70 -23.25 29.76
CA ASP A 389 -5.78 -22.52 31.03
C ASP A 389 -7.05 -21.65 31.09
N ASN A 390 -7.83 -21.83 32.16
CA ASN A 390 -9.13 -21.21 32.37
C ASN A 390 -9.04 -19.85 33.09
N GLU A 391 -7.89 -19.49 33.65
CA GLU A 391 -7.77 -18.34 34.57
C GLU A 391 -7.63 -16.98 33.87
N ASN A 392 -7.16 -16.93 32.62
CA ASN A 392 -6.93 -15.69 31.86
C ASN A 392 -8.01 -15.37 30.82
N CYS A 393 -9.27 -15.66 31.14
CA CYS A 393 -10.42 -15.46 30.25
C CYS A 393 -10.82 -13.99 30.07
N GLY A 394 -10.00 -13.20 29.36
CA GLY A 394 -10.43 -11.92 28.83
C GLY A 394 -11.29 -12.14 27.58
N THR A 395 -12.57 -11.79 27.60
CA THR A 395 -13.42 -11.76 26.38
C THR A 395 -12.88 -10.72 25.39
N PRO A 396 -12.38 -11.10 24.21
CA PRO A 396 -12.18 -10.15 23.13
C PRO A 396 -13.55 -9.62 22.71
N GLY A 397 -13.71 -8.30 22.65
CA GLY A 397 -14.97 -7.65 22.25
C GLY A 397 -15.45 -8.15 20.88
N GLY A 398 -16.76 -8.36 20.76
CA GLY A 398 -17.42 -9.09 19.67
C GLY A 398 -17.06 -8.63 18.25
N GLY A 399 -16.35 -9.50 17.52
CA GLY A 399 -16.26 -9.52 16.06
C GLY A 399 -16.90 -10.81 15.50
N ILE A 400 -16.98 -10.91 14.16
CA ILE A 400 -17.80 -11.89 13.39
C ILE A 400 -17.38 -13.36 13.57
N VAL A 401 -16.26 -13.61 14.25
CA VAL A 401 -16.03 -14.85 14.98
C VAL A 401 -15.70 -14.40 16.41
N PRO A 402 -16.61 -14.49 17.41
CA PRO A 402 -16.10 -14.66 18.75
C PRO A 402 -15.16 -15.85 18.62
N PRO A 403 -13.87 -15.78 18.98
CA PRO A 403 -13.12 -17.02 19.07
C PRO A 403 -13.99 -17.95 19.91
N THR A 404 -14.55 -18.98 19.29
CA THR A 404 -15.40 -19.96 19.99
C THR A 404 -14.55 -20.79 20.94
N GLY A 405 -13.26 -20.46 21.04
CA GLY A 405 -12.35 -20.93 22.05
C GLY A 405 -12.72 -20.37 23.42
N GLN A 406 -13.42 -21.20 24.17
CA GLN A 406 -12.97 -21.50 25.52
C GLN A 406 -11.43 -21.50 25.54
N CYS A 407 -10.79 -20.57 26.25
CA CYS A 407 -9.44 -20.73 26.78
C CYS A 407 -8.27 -21.08 25.82
N HIS A 408 -8.41 -21.06 24.49
CA HIS A 408 -7.43 -21.70 23.58
C HIS A 408 -6.12 -20.91 23.32
N TYR A 409 -5.41 -20.48 24.36
CA TYR A 409 -4.09 -19.86 24.25
C TYR A 409 -3.00 -20.91 24.06
N SER A 410 -2.03 -20.63 23.18
CA SER A 410 -0.83 -21.47 23.03
C SER A 410 0.30 -21.10 23.99
N LEU A 411 0.32 -19.85 24.43
CA LEU A 411 1.17 -19.30 25.48
C LEU A 411 0.30 -18.39 26.36
N ALA A 412 0.30 -18.63 27.66
CA ALA A 412 -0.38 -17.80 28.64
C ALA A 412 0.59 -17.40 29.76
N VAL A 413 0.63 -16.10 30.08
CA VAL A 413 1.39 -15.53 31.20
C VAL A 413 0.39 -14.76 32.05
N ASP A 414 0.20 -15.16 33.30
CA ASP A 414 -0.75 -14.50 34.21
C ASP A 414 -0.15 -13.25 34.88
N THR A 415 -0.99 -12.48 35.59
CA THR A 415 -0.57 -11.25 36.29
C THR A 415 0.35 -11.47 37.49
N GLN A 416 0.76 -12.71 37.76
CA GLN A 416 1.71 -13.08 38.81
C GLN A 416 2.94 -13.80 38.25
N GLY A 417 3.13 -13.83 36.92
CA GLY A 417 4.31 -14.34 36.22
C GLY A 417 5.16 -13.25 35.60
#